data_AF-A0A960MUM7-F1
#
_entry.id   AF-A0A960MUM7-F1
#
_cell.length_a   1.000
_cell.length_b   1.000
_cell.length_c   1.000
_cell.angle_alpha   90.00
_cell.angle_beta   90.00
_cell.angle_gamma   90.00
#
_symmetry.space_group_name_H-M   'P 1'
#
loop_
_entity.id
_entity.type
_entity.pdbx_description
1 polymer ?
#
loop_
_entity_poly.entity_id
_entity_poly.type
_entity_poly.pdbx_seq_one_letter_code
_entity_poly.pdbx_strand_id
1 'polypeptide(L)'
;MMPSHLLFRASGLITATLALSLLAGCLDSAPPYDDAKAAWRDFDGAKAYEHVTTIVAMGPRPPGSETLEKSRVLIEEHLRSHGWQVRRQTFTGKTPNGPVEFSNLRARFAASDSDALWKSPVKVLMCSHYDTKWYRDLTFVGANDPGSSLAALLETARALGQHPDLAKHIELVFFDGEEAFGPNITTSDGLYGSRQYGREVLRPLKP
;
A
#
# COMPACT_ATOMS: atom_id res chain seq x y z
N MET A 1 -36.27 67.53 -52.38
CA MET A 1 -36.31 67.63 -50.90
C MET A 1 -35.68 66.36 -50.34
N MET A 2 -34.76 66.54 -49.38
CA MET A 2 -33.77 65.61 -48.77
C MET A 2 -34.35 64.36 -48.04
N PRO A 3 -33.56 63.44 -47.41
CA PRO A 3 -32.09 63.25 -47.35
C PRO A 3 -31.57 61.77 -47.53
N SER A 4 -30.23 61.68 -47.45
CA SER A 4 -29.25 60.57 -47.27
C SER A 4 -29.60 59.36 -46.39
N HIS A 5 -28.84 58.24 -46.54
CA HIS A 5 -28.05 57.52 -45.48
C HIS A 5 -27.56 56.14 -46.01
N LEU A 6 -26.25 55.91 -46.10
CA LEU A 6 -25.40 55.14 -45.17
C LEU A 6 -25.49 53.59 -45.34
N LEU A 7 -24.51 53.01 -46.05
CA LEU A 7 -24.25 51.56 -46.13
C LEU A 7 -23.46 51.10 -44.88
N PHE A 8 -24.07 50.27 -44.05
CA PHE A 8 -23.41 49.60 -42.92
C PHE A 8 -22.95 48.19 -43.33
N ARG A 9 -21.70 47.86 -43.02
CA ARG A 9 -21.09 46.53 -43.21
C ARG A 9 -21.72 45.51 -42.27
N ALA A 10 -22.13 44.36 -42.80
CA ALA A 10 -22.50 43.19 -42.02
C ALA A 10 -21.51 42.05 -42.30
N SER A 11 -20.59 41.80 -41.36
CA SER A 11 -19.83 40.55 -41.26
C SER A 11 -19.34 40.37 -39.84
N GLY A 12 -19.89 39.40 -39.10
CA GLY A 12 -19.31 38.98 -37.83
C GLY A 12 -20.33 38.55 -36.78
N LEU A 13 -21.15 37.53 -37.07
CA LEU A 13 -22.05 36.97 -36.05
C LEU A 13 -22.25 35.46 -36.21
N ILE A 14 -21.17 34.69 -36.38
CA ILE A 14 -21.25 33.20 -36.34
C ILE A 14 -20.17 32.57 -35.42
N THR A 15 -19.18 33.32 -34.93
CA THR A 15 -18.05 32.77 -34.15
C THR A 15 -18.18 32.83 -32.62
N ALA A 16 -19.35 33.15 -32.07
CA ALA A 16 -19.49 33.33 -30.62
C ALA A 16 -20.13 32.15 -29.86
N THR A 17 -20.89 31.27 -30.52
CA THR A 17 -21.66 30.21 -29.84
C THR A 17 -20.91 28.89 -29.64
N LEU A 18 -19.83 28.62 -30.39
CA LEU A 18 -19.05 27.38 -30.23
C LEU A 18 -17.95 27.47 -29.15
N ALA A 19 -17.63 28.68 -28.67
CA ALA A 19 -16.58 28.89 -27.67
C ALA A 19 -17.09 28.71 -26.22
N LEU A 20 -18.41 28.73 -25.99
CA LEU A 20 -18.97 28.70 -24.63
C LEU A 20 -19.21 27.27 -24.11
N SER A 21 -19.29 26.26 -24.99
CA SER A 21 -19.41 24.84 -24.62
C SER A 21 -18.07 24.17 -24.30
N LEU A 22 -16.94 24.82 -24.59
CA LEU A 22 -15.59 24.30 -24.32
C LEU A 22 -15.02 24.72 -22.95
N LEU A 23 -15.70 25.59 -22.20
CA LEU A 23 -15.25 26.06 -20.88
C LEU A 23 -15.86 25.31 -19.69
N ALA A 24 -16.83 24.42 -19.92
CA ALA A 24 -17.44 23.62 -18.87
C ALA A 24 -16.63 22.35 -18.50
N GLY A 25 -15.53 22.06 -19.20
CA GLY A 25 -14.77 20.81 -19.05
C GLY A 25 -13.56 20.86 -18.12
N CYS A 26 -13.30 21.99 -17.44
CA CYS A 26 -12.05 22.19 -16.68
C CYS A 26 -12.28 22.57 -15.21
N LEU A 27 -13.22 21.96 -14.51
CA LEU A 27 -13.24 22.01 -13.04
C LEU A 27 -13.83 20.70 -12.47
N ASP A 28 -13.16 19.58 -12.70
CA ASP A 28 -13.27 18.46 -11.76
C ASP A 28 -12.48 18.84 -10.49
N SER A 29 -13.02 19.79 -9.72
CA SER A 29 -12.56 19.98 -8.35
C SER A 29 -12.92 18.70 -7.61
N ALA A 30 -11.91 17.95 -7.18
CA ALA A 30 -12.11 16.81 -6.29
C ALA A 30 -13.05 17.25 -5.16
N PRO A 31 -14.06 16.42 -4.79
CA PRO A 31 -14.98 16.79 -3.73
C PRO A 31 -14.18 17.19 -2.48
N PRO A 32 -14.60 18.24 -1.76
CA PRO A 32 -13.90 18.68 -0.57
C PRO A 32 -13.78 17.51 0.42
N TYR A 33 -12.64 17.46 1.12
CA TYR A 33 -12.39 16.45 2.15
C TYR A 33 -13.46 16.54 3.24
N ASP A 34 -14.17 15.43 3.44
CA ASP A 34 -15.22 15.29 4.46
C ASP A 34 -14.61 14.62 5.70
N ASP A 35 -14.22 15.44 6.68
CA ASP A 35 -13.60 14.98 7.94
C ASP A 35 -14.54 14.06 8.75
N ALA A 36 -15.86 14.15 8.56
CA ALA A 36 -16.82 13.28 9.22
C ALA A 36 -16.79 11.84 8.68
N LYS A 37 -16.27 11.64 7.45
CA LYS A 37 -16.10 10.32 6.82
C LYS A 37 -14.65 9.86 6.79
N ALA A 38 -13.79 10.51 7.56
CA ALA A 38 -12.37 10.25 7.51
C ALA A 38 -12.02 8.92 8.19
N ALA A 39 -11.52 7.96 7.39
CA ALA A 39 -11.15 6.62 7.88
C ALA A 39 -10.09 6.62 9.01
N TRP A 40 -9.31 7.70 9.17
CA TRP A 40 -8.35 7.81 10.28
C TRP A 40 -9.04 7.91 11.65
N ARG A 41 -10.32 8.32 11.71
CA ARG A 41 -11.09 8.38 12.96
C ARG A 41 -11.37 7.00 13.54
N ASP A 42 -11.38 5.97 12.70
CA ASP A 42 -11.55 4.59 13.13
C ASP A 42 -10.24 3.92 13.55
N PHE A 43 -9.09 4.60 13.39
CA PHE A 43 -7.82 4.09 13.90
C PHE A 43 -7.75 4.22 15.43
N ASP A 44 -7.41 3.13 16.10
CA ASP A 44 -7.30 3.06 17.55
C ASP A 44 -5.86 2.75 17.99
N GLY A 45 -5.20 3.73 18.61
CA GLY A 45 -3.83 3.60 19.10
C GLY A 45 -3.67 2.50 20.17
N ALA A 46 -4.71 2.18 20.94
CA ALA A 46 -4.66 1.10 21.91
C ALA A 46 -4.61 -0.27 21.21
N LYS A 47 -5.39 -0.47 20.15
CA LYS A 47 -5.35 -1.69 19.32
C LYS A 47 -4.01 -1.86 18.59
N ALA A 48 -3.47 -0.76 18.06
CA ALA A 48 -2.11 -0.79 17.52
C ALA A 48 -1.09 -1.21 18.59
N TYR A 49 -1.18 -0.66 19.81
CA TYR A 49 -0.29 -1.06 20.90
C TYR A 49 -0.44 -2.54 21.28
N GLU A 50 -1.67 -3.08 21.31
CA GLU A 50 -1.94 -4.51 21.53
C GLU A 50 -1.22 -5.39 20.48
N HIS A 51 -1.23 -5.00 19.20
CA HIS A 51 -0.48 -5.70 18.17
C HIS A 51 1.04 -5.69 18.43
N VAL A 52 1.61 -4.55 18.89
CA VAL A 52 3.03 -4.49 19.29
C VAL A 52 3.32 -5.49 20.39
N THR A 53 2.51 -5.50 21.45
CA THR A 53 2.72 -6.42 22.59
C THR A 53 2.62 -7.88 22.16
N THR A 54 1.66 -8.23 21.30
CA THR A 54 1.47 -9.58 20.78
C THR A 54 2.66 -10.05 19.97
N ILE A 55 3.13 -9.23 19.02
CA ILE A 55 4.28 -9.56 18.18
C ILE A 55 5.57 -9.65 18.99
N VAL A 56 5.81 -8.71 19.91
CA VAL A 56 6.99 -8.74 20.78
C VAL A 56 7.01 -9.99 21.67
N ALA A 57 5.86 -10.41 22.20
CA ALA A 57 5.74 -11.60 23.03
C ALA A 57 6.10 -12.90 22.29
N MET A 58 6.05 -12.93 20.96
CA MET A 58 6.50 -14.08 20.16
C MET A 58 8.03 -14.27 20.20
N GLY A 59 8.79 -13.24 20.60
CA GLY A 59 10.25 -13.23 20.54
C GLY A 59 10.79 -12.90 19.14
N PRO A 60 12.10 -13.09 18.90
CA PRO A 60 12.73 -12.78 17.60
C PRO A 60 12.10 -13.55 16.44
N ARG A 61 11.98 -12.87 15.29
CA ARG A 61 11.39 -13.37 14.04
C ARG A 61 12.34 -13.17 12.85
N PRO A 62 13.58 -13.70 12.87
CA PRO A 62 14.47 -13.56 11.73
C PRO A 62 13.98 -14.34 10.50
N PRO A 63 14.37 -13.93 9.28
CA PRO A 63 14.02 -14.65 8.05
C PRO A 63 14.33 -16.15 8.13
N GLY A 64 13.39 -16.97 7.67
CA GLY A 64 13.47 -18.43 7.71
C GLY A 64 13.16 -19.09 9.06
N SER A 65 12.85 -18.33 10.12
CA SER A 65 12.49 -18.89 11.42
C SER A 65 11.02 -19.34 11.51
N GLU A 66 10.74 -20.30 12.39
CA GLU A 66 9.37 -20.73 12.71
C GLU A 66 8.54 -19.60 13.32
N THR A 67 9.15 -18.74 14.15
CA THR A 67 8.47 -17.59 14.75
C THR A 67 8.03 -16.57 13.69
N LEU A 68 8.82 -16.35 12.64
CA LEU A 68 8.42 -15.51 11.53
C LEU A 68 7.22 -16.09 10.77
N GLU A 69 7.15 -17.41 10.57
CA GLU A 69 5.96 -18.07 10.00
C GLU A 69 4.72 -17.91 10.89
N LYS A 70 4.86 -18.05 12.22
CA LYS A 70 3.75 -17.78 13.15
C LYS A 70 3.26 -16.34 13.06
N SER A 71 4.18 -15.38 12.98
CA SER A 71 3.86 -13.96 12.76
C SER A 71 3.15 -13.75 11.43
N ARG A 72 3.58 -14.43 10.37
CA ARG A 72 2.99 -14.37 9.03
C ARG A 72 1.54 -14.85 9.05
N VAL A 73 1.28 -15.99 9.68
CA VAL A 73 -0.09 -16.52 9.85
C VAL A 73 -0.97 -15.54 10.63
N LEU A 74 -0.48 -14.97 11.74
CA LEU A 74 -1.23 -13.96 12.50
C LEU A 74 -1.62 -12.76 11.63
N ILE A 75 -0.67 -12.22 10.87
CA ILE A 75 -0.92 -11.07 9.98
C ILE A 75 -1.99 -11.43 8.95
N GLU A 76 -1.88 -12.59 8.31
CA GLU A 76 -2.85 -13.03 7.33
C GLU A 76 -4.26 -13.22 7.91
N GLU A 77 -4.37 -13.84 9.08
CA GLU A 77 -5.64 -14.06 9.77
C GLU A 77 -6.30 -12.71 10.12
N HIS A 78 -5.53 -11.77 10.67
CA HIS A 78 -6.01 -10.43 10.99
C HIS A 78 -6.47 -9.69 9.73
N LEU A 79 -5.73 -9.75 8.64
CA LEU A 79 -6.11 -9.10 7.39
C LEU A 79 -7.41 -9.71 6.83
N ARG A 80 -7.49 -11.05 6.78
CA ARG A 80 -8.68 -11.76 6.27
C ARG A 80 -9.91 -11.49 7.12
N SER A 81 -9.78 -11.42 8.45
CA SER A 81 -10.90 -11.11 9.34
C SER A 81 -11.45 -9.69 9.13
N HIS A 82 -10.69 -8.81 8.48
CA HIS A 82 -11.08 -7.43 8.16
C HIS A 82 -11.32 -7.21 6.66
N GLY A 83 -11.62 -8.28 5.91
CA GLY A 83 -12.09 -8.19 4.52
C GLY A 83 -11.00 -8.07 3.46
N TRP A 84 -9.72 -8.21 3.84
CA TRP A 84 -8.62 -8.19 2.89
C TRP A 84 -8.38 -9.57 2.27
N GLN A 85 -8.17 -9.58 0.96
CA GLN A 85 -7.61 -10.73 0.25
C GLN A 85 -6.09 -10.69 0.44
N VAL A 86 -5.48 -11.82 0.81
CA VAL A 86 -4.04 -11.88 1.11
C VAL A 86 -3.36 -12.94 0.26
N ARG A 87 -2.29 -12.56 -0.43
CA ARG A 87 -1.41 -13.48 -1.16
C ARG A 87 0.02 -13.39 -0.65
N ARG A 88 0.63 -14.57 -0.48
CA ARG A 88 2.08 -14.72 -0.28
C ARG A 88 2.79 -14.51 -1.62
N GLN A 89 3.83 -13.69 -1.63
CA GLN A 89 4.82 -13.62 -2.71
C GLN A 89 6.09 -14.28 -2.19
N THR A 90 6.19 -15.59 -2.41
CA THR A 90 7.30 -16.42 -1.94
C THR A 90 8.42 -16.51 -2.98
N PHE A 91 9.66 -16.39 -2.54
CA PHE A 91 10.85 -16.50 -3.39
C PHE A 91 12.08 -16.92 -2.58
N THR A 92 13.06 -17.54 -3.23
CA THR A 92 14.35 -17.87 -2.61
C THR A 92 15.36 -16.77 -2.89
N GLY A 93 15.90 -16.15 -1.85
CA GLY A 93 16.99 -15.18 -1.92
C GLY A 93 18.34 -15.82 -1.58
N LYS A 94 19.41 -15.35 -2.23
CA LYS A 94 20.79 -15.71 -1.85
C LYS A 94 21.23 -14.78 -0.71
N THR A 95 21.67 -15.36 0.40
CA THR A 95 22.12 -14.61 1.59
C THR A 95 23.55 -15.00 1.95
N PRO A 96 24.26 -14.22 2.79
CA PRO A 96 25.55 -14.61 3.35
C PRO A 96 25.53 -15.98 4.06
N ASN A 97 24.37 -16.39 4.61
CA ASN A 97 24.20 -17.64 5.35
C ASN A 97 23.66 -18.79 4.48
N GLY A 98 23.64 -18.61 3.15
CA GLY A 98 23.07 -19.55 2.20
C GLY A 98 21.69 -19.14 1.67
N PRO A 99 21.04 -19.97 0.83
CA PRO A 99 19.71 -19.68 0.33
C PRO A 99 18.67 -19.65 1.45
N VAL A 100 17.81 -18.63 1.47
CA VAL A 100 16.68 -18.50 2.40
C VAL A 100 15.41 -18.26 1.58
N GLU A 101 14.31 -18.89 1.99
CA GLU A 101 12.99 -18.60 1.47
C GLU A 101 12.38 -17.41 2.22
N PHE A 102 11.96 -16.41 1.46
CA PHE A 102 11.26 -15.22 1.94
C PHE A 102 9.84 -15.23 1.42
N SER A 103 8.91 -14.60 2.13
CA SER A 103 7.53 -14.49 1.69
C SER A 103 6.94 -13.14 2.06
N ASN A 104 6.81 -12.22 1.09
CA ASN A 104 6.06 -10.99 1.36
C ASN A 104 4.57 -11.33 1.50
N LEU A 105 3.85 -10.61 2.37
CA LEU A 105 2.40 -10.62 2.38
C LEU A 105 1.87 -9.41 1.64
N ARG A 106 1.11 -9.64 0.58
CA ARG A 106 0.40 -8.59 -0.14
C ARG A 106 -1.08 -8.70 0.20
N ALA A 107 -1.72 -7.57 0.48
CA ALA A 107 -3.13 -7.51 0.85
C ALA A 107 -3.89 -6.50 -0.02
N ARG A 108 -5.01 -6.93 -0.60
CA ARG A 108 -5.88 -6.13 -1.46
C ARG A 108 -7.33 -6.27 -1.03
N PHE A 109 -8.07 -5.18 -1.04
CA PHE A 109 -9.47 -5.19 -0.62
C PHE A 109 -10.40 -5.50 -1.79
N ALA A 110 -11.09 -6.64 -1.73
CA ALA A 110 -12.05 -7.08 -2.74
C ALA A 110 -13.01 -8.14 -2.19
N ALA A 111 -14.19 -8.26 -2.81
CA ALA A 111 -15.18 -9.27 -2.45
C ALA A 111 -14.70 -10.72 -2.67
N SER A 112 -13.78 -10.93 -3.62
CA SER A 112 -13.19 -12.24 -3.91
C SER A 112 -11.76 -12.10 -4.41
N ASP A 113 -10.93 -13.10 -4.12
CA ASP A 113 -9.61 -13.23 -4.74
C ASP A 113 -9.74 -13.55 -6.24
N SER A 114 -8.98 -12.85 -7.08
CA SER A 114 -8.89 -13.11 -8.51
C SER A 114 -7.55 -12.60 -9.06
N ASP A 115 -7.04 -13.19 -10.13
CA ASP A 115 -5.79 -12.72 -10.74
C ASP A 115 -5.89 -11.30 -11.31
N ALA A 116 -7.09 -10.87 -11.69
CA ALA A 116 -7.33 -9.49 -12.13
C ALA A 116 -7.06 -8.48 -11.00
N LEU A 117 -7.40 -8.81 -9.75
CA LEU A 117 -7.14 -7.96 -8.59
C LEU A 117 -5.64 -7.64 -8.46
N TRP A 118 -4.78 -8.66 -8.56
CA TRP A 118 -3.33 -8.53 -8.35
C TRP A 118 -2.56 -7.96 -9.54
N LYS A 119 -3.22 -7.89 -10.71
CA LYS A 119 -2.71 -7.22 -11.91
C LYS A 119 -3.21 -5.77 -12.02
N SER A 120 -4.24 -5.40 -11.26
CA SER A 120 -4.81 -4.05 -11.31
C SER A 120 -3.94 -3.03 -10.56
N PRO A 121 -3.76 -1.82 -11.11
CA PRO A 121 -2.99 -0.77 -10.44
C PRO A 121 -3.68 -0.33 -9.14
N VAL A 122 -2.87 0.06 -8.15
CA VAL A 122 -3.32 0.78 -6.95
C VAL A 122 -2.95 2.23 -7.00
N LYS A 123 -3.73 3.05 -6.28
CA LYS A 123 -3.45 4.47 -6.11
C LYS A 123 -2.47 4.71 -4.97
N VAL A 124 -2.50 3.84 -3.95
CA VAL A 124 -1.68 3.98 -2.73
C VAL A 124 -1.08 2.63 -2.37
N LEU A 125 0.19 2.66 -1.98
CA LEU A 125 0.92 1.53 -1.42
C LEU A 125 1.30 1.89 0.02
N MET A 126 0.91 1.06 0.99
CA MET A 126 1.29 1.22 2.40
C MET A 126 2.07 -0.02 2.83
N CYS A 127 3.24 0.19 3.43
CA CYS A 127 4.18 -0.89 3.69
C CYS A 127 4.75 -0.88 5.09
N SER A 128 5.13 -2.06 5.54
CA SER A 128 5.99 -2.31 6.69
C SER A 128 6.82 -3.57 6.39
N HIS A 129 7.92 -3.81 7.11
CA HIS A 129 8.50 -5.16 7.15
C HIS A 129 8.02 -5.88 8.41
N TYR A 130 8.23 -7.19 8.50
CA TYR A 130 7.76 -7.96 9.67
C TYR A 130 8.79 -8.94 10.22
N ASP A 131 9.92 -9.08 9.54
CA ASP A 131 11.10 -9.77 10.04
C ASP A 131 11.87 -8.91 11.04
N THR A 132 12.61 -9.55 11.95
CA THR A 132 13.53 -8.87 12.87
C THR A 132 14.96 -9.23 12.55
N LYS A 133 15.90 -8.30 12.74
CA LYS A 133 17.32 -8.62 12.68
C LYS A 133 17.71 -9.75 13.61
N TRP A 134 18.52 -10.68 13.11
CA TRP A 134 19.19 -11.65 13.95
C TRP A 134 20.51 -11.07 14.47
N TYR A 135 20.75 -11.26 15.76
CA TYR A 135 22.01 -10.96 16.41
C TYR A 135 22.47 -12.18 17.21
N ARG A 136 23.78 -12.42 17.19
CA ARG A 136 24.39 -13.53 17.94
C ARG A 136 24.35 -13.30 19.45
N ASP A 137 24.61 -12.06 19.88
CA ASP A 137 24.92 -11.75 21.28
C ASP A 137 23.81 -10.93 21.98
N LEU A 138 22.67 -10.72 21.31
CA LEU A 138 21.51 -10.05 21.92
C LEU A 138 20.19 -10.63 21.39
N THR A 139 19.18 -10.68 22.26
CA THR A 139 17.83 -11.08 21.86
C THR A 139 17.08 -9.85 21.35
N PHE A 140 17.00 -9.72 20.04
CA PHE A 140 16.29 -8.62 19.40
C PHE A 140 14.86 -9.02 19.06
N VAL A 141 13.89 -8.42 19.75
CA VAL A 141 12.46 -8.68 19.55
C VAL A 141 11.79 -7.70 18.59
N GLY A 142 12.49 -6.62 18.23
CA GLY A 142 12.04 -5.66 17.23
C GLY A 142 10.76 -4.90 17.60
N ALA A 143 10.67 -4.34 18.80
CA ALA A 143 9.46 -3.65 19.27
C ALA A 143 9.12 -2.42 18.42
N ASN A 144 10.12 -1.61 18.07
CA ASN A 144 9.96 -0.51 17.12
C ASN A 144 10.29 -0.95 15.68
N ASP A 145 11.18 -1.92 15.54
CA ASP A 145 11.77 -2.32 14.27
C ASP A 145 11.57 -3.83 14.03
N PRO A 146 10.46 -4.24 13.38
CA PRO A 146 9.41 -3.41 12.80
C PRO A 146 8.15 -3.22 13.65
N GLY A 147 8.09 -3.76 14.88
CA GLY A 147 6.84 -4.00 15.62
C GLY A 147 5.84 -2.85 15.62
N SER A 148 6.30 -1.60 15.76
CA SER A 148 5.46 -0.40 15.74
C SER A 148 4.83 -0.14 14.36
N SER A 149 5.61 -0.21 13.28
CA SER A 149 5.13 -0.01 11.91
C SER A 149 4.21 -1.14 11.46
N LEU A 150 4.55 -2.38 11.82
CA LEU A 150 3.73 -3.57 11.57
C LEU A 150 2.36 -3.43 12.23
N ALA A 151 2.36 -3.09 13.52
CA ALA A 151 1.15 -2.90 14.30
C ALA A 151 0.28 -1.74 13.80
N ALA A 152 0.89 -0.60 13.46
CA ALA A 152 0.19 0.52 12.88
C ALA A 152 -0.47 0.14 11.55
N LEU A 153 0.20 -0.66 10.72
CA LEU A 153 -0.36 -1.12 9.45
C LEU A 153 -1.51 -2.13 9.64
N LEU A 154 -1.42 -3.02 10.64
CA LEU A 154 -2.52 -3.94 10.99
C LEU A 154 -3.77 -3.19 11.47
N GLU A 155 -3.59 -2.19 12.33
CA GLU A 155 -4.72 -1.38 12.81
C GLU A 155 -5.29 -0.48 11.69
N THR A 156 -4.43 0.05 10.82
CA THR A 156 -4.86 0.75 9.60
C THR A 156 -5.69 -0.18 8.71
N ALA A 157 -5.29 -1.45 8.56
CA ALA A 157 -6.04 -2.42 7.78
C ALA A 157 -7.45 -2.67 8.35
N ARG A 158 -7.57 -2.73 9.69
CA ARG A 158 -8.86 -2.84 10.37
C ARG A 158 -9.73 -1.61 10.10
N ALA A 159 -9.20 -0.41 10.32
CA ALA A 159 -9.92 0.84 10.11
C ALA A 159 -10.40 0.97 8.65
N LEU A 160 -9.49 0.77 7.69
CA LEU A 160 -9.81 0.80 6.26
C LEU A 160 -10.82 -0.28 5.84
N GLY A 161 -10.84 -1.45 6.50
CA GLY A 161 -11.81 -2.51 6.22
C GLY A 161 -13.27 -2.08 6.44
N GLN A 162 -13.49 -1.02 7.22
CA GLN A 162 -14.81 -0.41 7.42
C GLN A 162 -15.18 0.60 6.31
N HIS A 163 -14.22 0.91 5.42
CA HIS A 163 -14.36 1.83 4.29
C HIS A 163 -14.00 1.17 2.94
N PRO A 164 -14.80 0.20 2.45
CA PRO A 164 -14.52 -0.54 1.22
C PRO A 164 -14.19 0.32 0.00
N ASP A 165 -14.84 1.48 -0.14
CA ASP A 165 -14.63 2.40 -1.27
C ASP A 165 -13.25 3.06 -1.26
N LEU A 166 -12.64 3.23 -0.09
CA LEU A 166 -11.26 3.69 0.04
C LEU A 166 -10.29 2.51 -0.05
N ALA A 167 -10.55 1.42 0.67
CA ALA A 167 -9.66 0.28 0.79
C ALA A 167 -9.36 -0.38 -0.57
N LYS A 168 -10.33 -0.41 -1.50
CA LYS A 168 -10.14 -0.99 -2.86
C LYS A 168 -9.04 -0.30 -3.70
N HIS A 169 -8.60 0.90 -3.30
CA HIS A 169 -7.55 1.66 -3.98
C HIS A 169 -6.16 1.51 -3.35
N ILE A 170 -6.04 0.72 -2.29
CA ILE A 170 -4.85 0.56 -1.47
C ILE A 170 -4.33 -0.87 -1.57
N GLU A 171 -3.02 -1.01 -1.66
CA GLU A 171 -2.34 -2.28 -1.38
C GLU A 171 -1.53 -2.14 -0.08
N LEU A 172 -1.73 -3.09 0.83
CA LEU A 172 -0.88 -3.23 2.01
C LEU A 172 0.16 -4.29 1.71
N VAL A 173 1.43 -4.00 2.00
CA VAL A 173 2.51 -4.96 1.79
C VAL A 173 3.38 -5.08 3.03
N PHE A 174 3.51 -6.31 3.53
CA PHE A 174 4.39 -6.67 4.62
C PHE A 174 5.61 -7.38 4.03
N PHE A 175 6.75 -6.70 4.01
CA PHE A 175 7.97 -7.20 3.42
C PHE A 175 8.71 -8.16 4.37
N ASP A 176 9.22 -9.24 3.80
CA ASP A 176 10.11 -10.19 4.48
C ASP A 176 11.57 -9.92 4.09
N GLY A 177 12.49 -10.11 5.03
CA GLY A 177 13.91 -9.91 4.81
C GLY A 177 14.26 -8.46 4.50
N GLU A 178 13.68 -7.49 5.21
CA GLU A 178 14.21 -6.13 5.18
C GLU A 178 15.62 -6.12 5.76
N GLU A 179 15.82 -6.89 6.83
CA GLU A 179 17.02 -6.86 7.62
C GLU A 179 18.18 -7.60 6.93
N ALA A 180 19.38 -7.07 7.13
CA ALA A 180 20.60 -7.73 6.67
C ALA A 180 20.96 -8.92 7.58
N PHE A 181 21.48 -9.98 6.98
CA PHE A 181 22.11 -11.10 7.71
C PHE A 181 23.47 -10.69 8.27
N GLY A 182 24.22 -9.88 7.52
CA GLY A 182 25.44 -9.23 7.95
C GLY A 182 25.18 -8.03 8.88
N PRO A 183 26.24 -7.29 9.23
CA PRO A 183 26.12 -6.17 10.18
C PRO A 183 25.30 -5.00 9.63
N ASN A 184 25.31 -4.78 8.31
CA ASN A 184 24.68 -3.64 7.66
C ASN A 184 23.93 -4.07 6.39
N ILE A 185 22.88 -3.32 6.04
CA ILE A 185 22.26 -3.41 4.72
C ILE A 185 23.27 -3.01 3.65
N THR A 186 23.33 -3.81 2.60
CA THR A 186 24.16 -3.58 1.42
C THR A 186 23.34 -3.74 0.14
N THR A 187 23.98 -3.59 -1.02
CA THR A 187 23.34 -3.84 -2.31
C THR A 187 22.91 -5.30 -2.52
N SER A 188 23.50 -6.26 -1.78
CA SER A 188 23.19 -7.69 -1.89
C SER A 188 22.70 -8.36 -0.59
N ASP A 189 22.64 -7.61 0.51
CA ASP A 189 22.19 -8.11 1.83
C ASP A 189 21.20 -7.13 2.47
N GLY A 190 20.02 -7.61 2.83
CA GLY A 190 18.86 -6.82 3.24
C GLY A 190 17.90 -6.46 2.09
N LEU A 191 16.78 -5.81 2.42
CA LEU A 191 15.72 -5.36 1.50
C LEU A 191 15.25 -6.44 0.50
N TYR A 192 15.34 -7.72 0.86
CA TYR A 192 15.07 -8.84 -0.03
C TYR A 192 13.64 -8.78 -0.56
N GLY A 193 12.67 -8.64 0.34
CA GLY A 193 11.25 -8.57 0.05
C GLY A 193 10.88 -7.39 -0.84
N SER A 194 11.28 -6.17 -0.47
CA SER A 194 10.94 -4.96 -1.21
C SER A 194 11.62 -4.92 -2.59
N ARG A 195 12.85 -5.43 -2.72
CA ARG A 195 13.53 -5.59 -4.01
C ARG A 195 12.79 -6.58 -4.91
N GLN A 196 12.30 -7.70 -4.36
CA GLN A 196 11.51 -8.65 -5.15
C GLN A 196 10.18 -8.03 -5.61
N TYR A 197 9.47 -7.38 -4.70
CA TYR A 197 8.21 -6.71 -5.00
C TYR A 197 8.38 -5.66 -6.11
N GLY A 198 9.37 -4.78 -5.99
CA GLY A 198 9.67 -3.76 -7.00
C GLY A 198 9.98 -4.36 -8.38
N ARG A 199 10.73 -5.46 -8.44
CA ARG A 199 11.02 -6.15 -9.72
C ARG A 199 9.78 -6.71 -10.39
N GLU A 200 8.79 -7.17 -9.63
CA GLU A 200 7.58 -7.78 -10.19
C GLU A 200 6.53 -6.74 -10.57
N VAL A 201 6.36 -5.68 -9.77
CA VAL A 201 5.39 -4.61 -10.06
C VAL A 201 5.84 -3.69 -11.19
N LEU A 202 7.15 -3.52 -11.40
CA LEU A 202 7.71 -2.76 -12.53
C LEU A 202 7.78 -3.55 -13.84
N ARG A 203 7.41 -4.85 -13.86
CA ARG A 203 7.22 -5.53 -15.14
C ARG A 203 6.02 -4.89 -15.82
N PRO A 204 6.17 -4.41 -17.08
CA PRO A 204 5.05 -3.80 -17.77
C PRO A 204 3.87 -4.78 -17.73
N LEU A 205 2.69 -4.28 -17.36
CA LEU A 205 1.43 -4.95 -17.66
C LEU A 205 1.45 -5.14 -19.18
N LYS A 206 1.86 -6.33 -19.65
CA LYS A 206 1.77 -6.64 -21.07
C LYS A 206 0.29 -6.50 -21.42
N PRO A 207 -0.06 -5.68 -22.43
CA PRO A 207 -1.42 -5.62 -22.92
C PRO A 207 -1.90 -7.01 -23.37
#